data_AF-A0A0A2SUP6-F1
#
_entry.id   AF-A0A0A2SUP6-F1
#
_cell.length_a   1.000
_cell.length_b   1.000
_cell.length_c   1.000
_cell.angle_alpha   90.00
_cell.angle_beta   90.00
_cell.angle_gamma   90.00
#
_symmetry.space_group_name_H-M   'P 1'
#
loop_
_entity.id
_entity.type
_entity.pdbx_description
1 polymer ?
#
loop_
_entity_poly.entity_id
_entity_poly.type
_entity_poly.pdbx_seq_one_letter_code
_entity_poly.pdbx_strand_id
1 'polypeptide(L)'
;MSFKELSDKTLMDSVNKLKDGINCFRMPFTVFYSIHSKSKQLQMKKEYKPTDGIGLYTEVIKTIKGNSDAIRLVNQKMRDNGFWGQHYDNDEASLKLHLSLNNIGDLDEKTIFELVKFLADEADSPDNDFSFHFKIIEPAQHSSARFKDTDQITIYFDKYSSTGDMVKLTEKIDTFLKKKGLKENTIKLGPKDSFGFNSFVSARFDTNKLLSEYDVYPFFDLELEKFFKKHQPEELKKIPLCALEAVFCRVMLSKQITKLKNDNLQDLLPRIVNSYNWNLKRC
;
A
#
# COMPACT_ATOMS: atom_id res chain seq x y z
N MET A 1 20.24 16.44 -12.52
CA MET A 1 19.16 17.42 -12.29
C MET A 1 18.43 17.00 -11.01
N SER A 2 17.75 17.90 -10.31
CA SER A 2 16.94 17.53 -9.13
C SER A 2 15.55 17.05 -9.54
N PHE A 3 14.89 16.27 -8.68
CA PHE A 3 13.56 15.71 -9.00
C PHE A 3 12.54 16.78 -9.37
N LYS A 4 12.52 17.93 -8.66
CA LYS A 4 11.59 19.04 -8.94
C LYS A 4 11.75 19.67 -10.33
N GLU A 5 12.90 19.48 -10.96
CA GLU A 5 13.20 20.02 -12.29
C GLU A 5 12.80 19.06 -13.41
N LEU A 6 12.42 17.82 -13.09
CA LEU A 6 11.92 16.85 -14.06
C LEU A 6 10.59 17.33 -14.65
N SER A 7 10.50 17.34 -15.98
CA SER A 7 9.21 17.43 -16.65
C SER A 7 8.48 16.07 -16.59
N ASP A 8 7.16 16.11 -16.65
CA ASP A 8 6.28 14.94 -16.79
C ASP A 8 6.75 13.97 -17.89
N LYS A 9 7.12 14.55 -19.05
CA LYS A 9 7.63 13.79 -20.19
C LYS A 9 8.98 13.15 -19.89
N THR A 10 9.90 13.90 -19.27
CA THR A 10 11.23 13.40 -18.90
C THR A 10 11.12 12.25 -17.90
N LEU A 11 10.25 12.35 -16.89
CA LEU A 11 10.01 11.27 -15.93
C LEU A 11 9.54 10.00 -16.64
N MET A 12 8.49 10.08 -17.45
CA MET A 12 7.96 8.93 -18.20
C MET A 12 9.00 8.32 -19.14
N ASP A 13 9.60 9.14 -20.01
CA ASP A 13 10.55 8.67 -21.03
C ASP A 13 11.79 8.04 -20.39
N SER A 14 12.31 8.61 -19.30
CA SER A 14 13.45 8.06 -18.58
C SER A 14 13.10 6.74 -17.90
N VAL A 15 11.97 6.66 -17.19
CA VAL A 15 11.54 5.41 -16.54
C VAL A 15 11.35 4.30 -17.56
N ASN A 16 10.68 4.57 -18.68
CA ASN A 16 10.46 3.60 -19.76
C ASN A 16 11.75 3.09 -20.41
N LYS A 17 12.87 3.82 -20.25
CA LYS A 17 14.19 3.44 -20.77
C LYS A 17 15.09 2.75 -19.72
N LEU A 18 14.65 2.64 -18.46
CA LEU A 18 15.49 2.06 -17.39
C LEU A 18 15.78 0.57 -17.59
N LYS A 19 14.85 -0.18 -18.17
CA LYS A 19 14.96 -1.61 -18.48
C LYS A 19 13.85 -2.07 -19.41
N ASP A 20 14.05 -3.21 -20.05
CA ASP A 20 13.01 -3.83 -20.88
C ASP A 20 11.81 -4.30 -20.05
N GLY A 21 10.60 -3.95 -20.48
CA GLY A 21 9.35 -4.39 -19.87
C GLY A 21 8.89 -3.57 -18.66
N ILE A 22 9.56 -2.45 -18.35
CA ILE A 22 9.01 -1.43 -17.47
C ILE A 22 8.09 -0.48 -18.28
N ASN A 23 6.96 -0.09 -17.71
CA ASN A 23 6.04 0.87 -18.30
C ASN A 23 5.61 1.90 -17.26
N CYS A 24 5.80 3.17 -17.59
CA CYS A 24 5.43 4.34 -16.83
C CYS A 24 4.42 5.18 -17.61
N PHE A 25 3.25 5.42 -17.01
CA PHE A 25 2.20 6.24 -17.59
C PHE A 25 1.51 7.09 -16.53
N ARG A 26 1.01 8.25 -16.94
CA ARG A 26 0.22 9.13 -16.06
C ARG A 26 -1.12 8.48 -15.73
N MET A 27 -1.48 8.45 -14.46
CA MET A 27 -2.81 8.03 -14.02
C MET A 27 -3.81 9.18 -14.27
N PRO A 28 -4.89 8.96 -15.05
CA PRO A 28 -5.87 10.00 -15.36
C PRO A 28 -6.46 10.65 -14.11
N PHE A 29 -6.61 11.98 -14.13
CA PHE A 29 -7.22 12.76 -13.03
C PHE A 29 -6.51 12.62 -11.67
N THR A 30 -5.24 12.22 -11.66
CA THR A 30 -4.44 12.15 -10.44
C THR A 30 -3.09 12.83 -10.63
N VAL A 31 -2.38 13.00 -9.52
CA VAL A 31 -1.02 13.52 -9.46
C VAL A 31 0.05 12.42 -9.49
N PHE A 32 -0.28 11.24 -9.99
CA PHE A 32 0.59 10.07 -9.93
C PHE A 32 0.91 9.50 -11.32
N TYR A 33 2.09 8.90 -11.41
CA TYR A 33 2.54 8.06 -12.51
C TYR A 33 2.58 6.62 -12.04
N SER A 34 1.86 5.74 -12.74
CA SER A 34 1.88 4.30 -12.46
C SER A 34 3.05 3.65 -13.19
N ILE A 35 3.75 2.77 -12.49
CA ILE A 35 4.93 2.06 -12.96
C ILE A 35 4.68 0.56 -12.79
N HIS A 36 4.71 -0.14 -13.92
CA HIS A 36 4.50 -1.58 -14.00
C HIS A 36 5.76 -2.25 -14.53
N SER A 37 6.09 -3.42 -14.01
CA SER A 37 7.16 -4.29 -14.52
C SER A 37 6.56 -5.58 -15.10
N LYS A 38 7.40 -6.55 -15.46
CA LYS A 38 6.91 -7.77 -16.10
C LYS A 38 6.03 -8.55 -15.12
N SER A 39 4.94 -9.09 -15.64
CA SER A 39 4.11 -9.99 -14.84
C SER A 39 4.89 -11.26 -14.54
N LYS A 40 4.93 -11.62 -13.26
CA LYS A 40 5.63 -12.79 -12.75
C LYS A 40 4.63 -13.83 -12.27
N GLN A 41 4.98 -15.09 -12.47
CA GLN A 41 4.25 -16.22 -11.89
C GLN A 41 4.66 -16.42 -10.44
N LEU A 42 3.70 -16.43 -9.52
CA LEU A 42 3.93 -16.63 -8.08
C LEU A 42 3.68 -18.08 -7.71
N GLN A 43 4.57 -18.67 -6.93
CA GLN A 43 4.40 -20.03 -6.40
C GLN A 43 3.19 -20.05 -5.46
N MET A 44 3.11 -19.09 -4.53
CA MET A 44 1.99 -18.93 -3.62
C MET A 44 0.66 -18.75 -4.34
N LYS A 45 0.63 -17.98 -5.44
CA LYS A 45 -0.59 -17.86 -6.24
C LYS A 45 -1.02 -19.20 -6.82
N LYS A 46 -0.11 -20.06 -7.26
CA LYS A 46 -0.46 -21.42 -7.71
C LYS A 46 -1.03 -22.27 -6.57
N GLU A 47 -0.51 -22.14 -5.35
CA GLU A 47 -1.01 -22.88 -4.18
C GLU A 47 -2.45 -22.46 -3.79
N TYR A 48 -2.73 -21.14 -3.77
CA TYR A 48 -4.02 -20.59 -3.33
C TYR A 48 -5.02 -20.32 -4.48
N LYS A 49 -4.57 -20.45 -5.73
CA LYS A 49 -5.34 -20.37 -6.98
C LYS A 49 -4.80 -21.42 -7.98
N PRO A 50 -5.03 -22.73 -7.73
CA PRO A 50 -4.43 -23.82 -8.53
C PRO A 50 -5.05 -24.04 -9.91
N THR A 51 -6.14 -23.35 -10.26
CA THR A 51 -6.80 -23.41 -11.58
C THR A 51 -6.93 -22.02 -12.19
N ASP A 52 -7.21 -21.94 -13.50
CA ASP A 52 -7.55 -20.69 -14.20
C ASP A 52 -8.88 -20.05 -13.71
N GLY A 53 -9.53 -20.65 -12.70
CA GLY A 53 -10.76 -20.18 -12.09
C GLY A 53 -10.58 -19.03 -11.10
N ILE A 54 -11.64 -18.72 -10.35
CA ILE A 54 -11.59 -17.78 -9.23
C ILE A 54 -10.80 -18.42 -8.09
N GLY A 55 -9.77 -17.74 -7.55
CA GLY A 55 -8.99 -18.30 -6.43
C GLY A 55 -9.83 -18.39 -5.15
N LEU A 56 -9.42 -19.27 -4.22
CA LEU A 56 -10.22 -19.63 -3.04
C LEU A 56 -10.66 -18.41 -2.24
N TYR A 57 -9.75 -17.46 -2.01
CA TYR A 57 -10.06 -16.24 -1.28
C TYR A 57 -11.13 -15.39 -2.00
N THR A 58 -11.01 -15.21 -3.31
CA THR A 58 -11.99 -14.48 -4.13
C THR A 58 -13.38 -15.14 -4.05
N GLU A 59 -13.42 -16.47 -4.10
CA GLU A 59 -14.67 -17.24 -4.01
C GLU A 59 -15.35 -17.09 -2.65
N VAL A 60 -14.58 -17.15 -1.56
CA VAL A 60 -15.08 -16.91 -0.20
C VAL A 60 -15.67 -15.51 -0.08
N ILE A 61 -14.96 -14.49 -0.54
CA ILE A 61 -15.46 -13.10 -0.52
C ILE A 61 -16.74 -12.96 -1.34
N LYS A 62 -16.80 -13.54 -2.55
CA LYS A 62 -18.00 -13.53 -3.39
C LYS A 62 -19.19 -14.19 -2.70
N THR A 63 -18.97 -15.31 -2.01
CA THR A 63 -20.00 -16.03 -1.26
C THR A 63 -20.55 -15.18 -0.11
N ILE A 64 -19.69 -14.53 0.66
CA ILE A 64 -20.10 -13.64 1.75
C ILE A 64 -20.87 -12.43 1.21
N LYS A 65 -20.43 -11.84 0.09
CA LYS A 65 -21.13 -10.73 -0.58
C LYS A 65 -22.51 -11.11 -1.08
N GLY A 66 -22.73 -12.39 -1.42
CA GLY A 66 -24.05 -12.93 -1.75
C GLY A 66 -24.98 -13.09 -0.54
N ASN A 67 -24.47 -12.99 0.69
CA ASN A 67 -25.27 -13.07 1.91
C ASN A 67 -25.67 -11.66 2.39
N SER A 68 -26.92 -11.28 2.14
CA SER A 68 -27.44 -9.96 2.49
C SER A 68 -27.39 -9.65 4.00
N ASP A 69 -27.61 -10.64 4.86
CA ASP A 69 -27.54 -10.48 6.31
C ASP A 69 -26.11 -10.22 6.78
N ALA A 70 -25.13 -10.93 6.21
CA ALA A 70 -23.72 -10.71 6.49
C ALA A 70 -23.29 -9.29 6.06
N ILE A 71 -23.69 -8.87 4.86
CA ILE A 71 -23.35 -7.54 4.35
C ILE A 71 -24.05 -6.42 5.14
N ARG A 72 -25.29 -6.63 5.56
CA ARG A 72 -26.00 -5.71 6.45
C ARG A 72 -25.28 -5.58 7.80
N LEU A 73 -24.87 -6.69 8.40
CA LEU A 73 -24.11 -6.71 9.66
C LEU A 73 -22.79 -5.92 9.52
N VAL A 74 -22.03 -6.18 8.46
CA VAL A 74 -20.75 -5.50 8.21
C VAL A 74 -20.98 -4.00 8.01
N ASN A 75 -21.92 -3.62 7.14
CA ASN A 75 -22.28 -2.21 6.94
C ASN A 75 -22.65 -1.51 8.24
N GLN A 76 -23.55 -2.10 9.02
CA GLN A 76 -23.98 -1.53 10.30
C GLN A 76 -22.79 -1.33 11.24
N LYS A 77 -21.96 -2.36 11.43
CA LYS A 77 -20.75 -2.26 12.27
C LYS A 77 -19.81 -1.14 11.80
N MET A 78 -19.59 -1.01 10.49
CA MET A 78 -18.75 0.05 9.93
C MET A 78 -19.32 1.43 10.25
N ARG A 79 -20.62 1.64 10.03
CA ARG A 79 -21.28 2.94 10.30
C ARG A 79 -21.35 3.27 11.79
N ASP A 80 -21.63 2.30 12.64
CA ASP A 80 -21.63 2.44 14.10
C ASP A 80 -20.22 2.85 14.61
N ASN A 81 -19.17 2.45 13.90
CA ASN A 81 -17.79 2.85 14.16
C ASN A 81 -17.33 4.04 13.28
N GLY A 82 -18.25 4.75 12.63
CA GLY A 82 -17.97 5.98 11.90
C GLY A 82 -17.06 5.82 10.67
N PHE A 83 -17.02 4.64 10.07
CA PHE A 83 -16.34 4.40 8.79
C PHE A 83 -17.36 4.54 7.65
N TRP A 84 -17.07 5.42 6.70
CA TRP A 84 -17.98 5.84 5.62
C TRP A 84 -17.32 5.66 4.24
N GLY A 85 -16.56 4.58 4.10
CA GLY A 85 -15.66 4.35 2.99
C GLY A 85 -16.26 4.63 1.61
N GLN A 86 -15.39 5.00 0.68
CA GLN A 86 -15.75 5.31 -0.70
C GLN A 86 -15.72 4.03 -1.52
N HIS A 87 -16.64 3.87 -2.48
CA HIS A 87 -16.62 2.70 -3.35
C HIS A 87 -15.27 2.58 -4.07
N TYR A 88 -14.62 1.43 -3.88
CA TYR A 88 -13.32 1.12 -4.45
C TYR A 88 -13.21 -0.39 -4.63
N ASP A 89 -13.42 -0.85 -5.86
CA ASP A 89 -13.32 -2.26 -6.22
C ASP A 89 -12.00 -2.50 -6.96
N ASN A 90 -11.13 -3.33 -6.37
CA ASN A 90 -9.82 -3.68 -6.92
C ASN A 90 -9.44 -5.12 -6.53
N ASP A 91 -8.60 -5.76 -7.35
CA ASP A 91 -8.10 -7.13 -7.11
C ASP A 91 -6.75 -7.18 -6.36
N GLU A 92 -6.21 -6.02 -5.98
CA GLU A 92 -4.96 -5.88 -5.24
C GLU A 92 -5.14 -6.26 -3.77
N ALA A 93 -4.02 -6.46 -3.06
CA ALA A 93 -4.03 -6.59 -1.62
C ALA A 93 -4.53 -5.30 -0.95
N SER A 94 -5.31 -5.42 0.12
CA SER A 94 -5.74 -4.26 0.94
C SER A 94 -4.59 -3.63 1.73
N LEU A 95 -3.51 -4.39 2.00
CA LEU A 95 -2.29 -3.87 2.64
C LEU A 95 -1.33 -3.37 1.56
N LYS A 96 -0.93 -2.10 1.67
CA LYS A 96 0.05 -1.47 0.78
C LYS A 96 1.18 -0.82 1.55
N LEU A 97 2.29 -0.61 0.85
CA LEU A 97 3.43 0.13 1.39
C LEU A 97 3.46 1.55 0.82
N HIS A 98 3.89 2.50 1.64
CA HIS A 98 4.23 3.85 1.21
C HIS A 98 5.71 4.08 1.46
N LEU A 99 6.37 4.67 0.48
CA LEU A 99 7.74 5.13 0.62
C LEU A 99 7.77 6.64 0.81
N SER A 100 8.47 7.04 1.86
CA SER A 100 8.69 8.43 2.21
C SER A 100 10.16 8.78 1.98
N LEU A 101 10.42 9.96 1.42
CA LEU A 101 11.75 10.53 1.24
C LEU A 101 11.71 11.99 1.71
N ASN A 102 12.62 12.39 2.62
CA ASN A 102 12.77 13.77 3.04
C ASN A 102 13.02 14.67 1.81
N ASN A 103 12.23 15.73 1.68
CA ASN A 103 12.40 16.78 0.68
C ASN A 103 12.69 16.24 -0.74
N ILE A 104 11.80 15.39 -1.24
CA ILE A 104 11.98 14.69 -2.53
C ILE A 104 12.38 15.63 -3.67
N GLY A 105 11.90 16.88 -3.66
CA GLY A 105 12.17 17.86 -4.71
C GLY A 105 13.64 18.18 -4.91
N ASP A 106 14.44 18.15 -3.85
CA ASP A 106 15.88 18.47 -3.90
C ASP A 106 16.75 17.23 -4.09
N LEU A 107 16.17 16.03 -4.14
CA LEU A 107 16.92 14.82 -4.44
C LEU A 107 17.38 14.79 -5.89
N ASP A 108 18.58 14.25 -6.12
CA ASP A 108 19.09 14.01 -7.48
C ASP A 108 18.17 13.04 -8.22
N GLU A 109 17.77 13.39 -9.44
CA GLU A 109 16.95 12.55 -10.31
C GLU A 109 17.54 11.14 -10.46
N LYS A 110 18.87 11.03 -10.44
CA LYS A 110 19.58 9.76 -10.56
C LYS A 110 19.20 8.83 -9.40
N THR A 111 19.14 9.34 -8.17
CA THR A 111 18.71 8.56 -7.01
C THR A 111 17.28 8.05 -7.18
N ILE A 112 16.38 8.90 -7.70
CA ILE A 112 14.98 8.52 -7.93
C ILE A 112 14.89 7.43 -9.00
N PHE A 113 15.60 7.59 -10.12
CA PHE A 113 15.61 6.58 -11.18
C PHE A 113 16.26 5.27 -10.76
N GLU A 114 17.33 5.31 -9.96
CA GLU A 114 17.94 4.12 -9.40
C GLU A 114 17.01 3.40 -8.42
N LEU A 115 16.21 4.13 -7.63
CA LEU A 115 15.18 3.56 -6.76
C LEU A 115 14.05 2.92 -7.57
N VAL A 116 13.55 3.62 -8.60
CA VAL A 116 12.52 3.08 -9.50
C VAL A 116 13.02 1.80 -10.17
N LYS A 117 14.25 1.79 -10.66
CA LYS A 117 14.88 0.61 -11.24
C LYS A 117 15.01 -0.51 -10.21
N PHE A 118 15.46 -0.20 -9.00
CA PHE A 118 15.57 -1.16 -7.91
C PHE A 118 14.22 -1.83 -7.60
N LEU A 119 13.14 -1.05 -7.46
CA LEU A 119 11.80 -1.58 -7.22
C LEU A 119 11.33 -2.45 -8.40
N ALA A 120 11.58 -2.01 -9.64
CA ALA A 120 11.24 -2.78 -10.83
C ALA A 120 12.06 -4.08 -10.98
N ASP A 121 13.29 -4.11 -10.47
CA ASP A 121 14.12 -5.33 -10.44
C ASP A 121 13.65 -6.29 -9.35
N GLU A 122 13.24 -5.78 -8.17
CA GLU A 122 12.64 -6.59 -7.12
C GLU A 122 11.29 -7.17 -7.56
N ALA A 123 10.45 -6.40 -8.27
CA ALA A 123 9.18 -6.87 -8.83
C ALA A 123 9.36 -8.06 -9.82
N ASP A 124 10.46 -8.06 -10.58
CA ASP A 124 10.78 -9.08 -11.57
C ASP A 124 11.62 -10.24 -11.00
N SER A 125 12.21 -10.08 -9.81
CA SER A 125 13.18 -11.04 -9.26
C SER A 125 12.54 -12.42 -9.03
N PRO A 126 13.19 -13.52 -9.47
CA PRO A 126 12.70 -14.87 -9.22
C PRO A 126 12.89 -15.34 -7.76
N ASP A 127 13.63 -14.58 -6.94
CA ASP A 127 14.06 -15.01 -5.60
C ASP A 127 13.05 -14.70 -4.48
N ASN A 128 12.02 -13.91 -4.80
CA ASN A 128 10.90 -13.61 -3.91
C ASN A 128 9.62 -14.30 -4.42
N ASP A 129 8.54 -14.26 -3.63
CA ASP A 129 7.22 -14.75 -4.05
C ASP A 129 6.14 -13.67 -3.90
N PHE A 130 6.40 -12.49 -4.47
CA PHE A 130 5.43 -11.43 -4.61
C PHE A 130 5.34 -10.93 -6.06
N SER A 131 4.25 -10.23 -6.37
CA SER A 131 4.11 -9.39 -7.55
C SER A 131 3.52 -8.06 -7.11
N PHE A 132 4.08 -6.96 -7.59
CA PHE A 132 3.56 -5.63 -7.31
C PHE A 132 3.73 -4.70 -8.51
N HIS A 133 2.94 -3.64 -8.51
CA HIS A 133 3.22 -2.43 -9.25
C HIS A 133 3.27 -1.26 -8.26
N PHE A 134 3.73 -0.10 -8.70
CA PHE A 134 3.85 1.05 -7.82
C PHE A 134 3.58 2.33 -8.57
N LYS A 135 3.29 3.38 -7.84
CA LYS A 135 3.16 4.72 -8.42
C LYS A 135 4.09 5.70 -7.74
N ILE A 136 4.51 6.72 -8.46
CA ILE A 136 5.29 7.85 -7.96
C ILE A 136 4.51 9.16 -8.17
N ILE A 137 4.68 10.13 -7.28
CA ILE A 137 4.11 11.47 -7.46
C ILE A 137 4.65 12.17 -8.72
N GLU A 138 3.88 13.09 -9.27
CA GLU A 138 4.37 14.03 -10.28
C GLU A 138 5.42 14.99 -9.67
N PRO A 139 6.49 15.34 -10.41
CA PRO A 139 7.55 16.24 -9.94
C PRO A 139 7.03 17.58 -9.40
N ALA A 140 5.98 18.13 -10.03
CA ALA A 140 5.37 19.40 -9.63
C ALA A 140 4.79 19.40 -8.21
N GLN A 141 4.47 18.23 -7.63
CA GLN A 141 3.94 18.11 -6.27
C GLN A 141 5.03 18.08 -5.20
N HIS A 142 6.30 18.31 -5.53
CA HIS A 142 7.42 18.28 -4.59
C HIS A 142 7.25 19.24 -3.39
N SER A 143 6.45 20.30 -3.53
CA SER A 143 6.18 21.30 -2.49
C SER A 143 4.85 21.08 -1.75
N SER A 144 4.07 20.08 -2.16
CA SER A 144 2.82 19.72 -1.49
C SER A 144 3.09 19.35 -0.04
N ALA A 145 2.26 19.84 0.89
CA ALA A 145 2.41 19.58 2.32
C ALA A 145 2.47 18.09 2.67
N ARG A 146 1.80 17.25 1.86
CA ARG A 146 1.88 15.78 1.99
C ARG A 146 3.15 15.23 1.34
N PHE A 147 3.35 15.54 0.07
CA PHE A 147 4.32 14.86 -0.78
C PHE A 147 5.75 15.38 -0.70
N LYS A 148 5.97 16.50 0.00
CA LYS A 148 7.32 17.00 0.26
C LYS A 148 8.16 15.97 1.03
N ASP A 149 7.57 15.36 2.06
CA ASP A 149 8.28 14.50 3.01
C ASP A 149 7.65 13.11 3.19
N THR A 150 6.44 12.86 2.66
CA THR A 150 5.74 11.56 2.84
C THR A 150 4.99 11.08 1.59
N ASP A 151 4.66 9.78 1.54
CA ASP A 151 3.76 9.16 0.55
C ASP A 151 4.13 9.38 -0.94
N GLN A 152 5.42 9.55 -1.26
CA GLN A 152 5.81 9.85 -2.64
C GLN A 152 5.75 8.65 -3.56
N ILE A 153 5.96 7.44 -3.02
CA ILE A 153 5.76 6.19 -3.75
C ILE A 153 4.75 5.33 -3.00
N THR A 154 3.82 4.71 -3.72
CA THR A 154 2.90 3.70 -3.16
C THR A 154 3.09 2.39 -3.89
N ILE A 155 3.28 1.29 -3.16
CA ILE A 155 3.49 -0.06 -3.71
C ILE A 155 2.24 -0.91 -3.45
N TYR A 156 1.69 -1.46 -4.54
CA TYR A 156 0.45 -2.24 -4.57
C TYR A 156 0.76 -3.68 -4.94
N PHE A 157 0.41 -4.60 -4.05
CA PHE A 157 0.73 -6.01 -4.21
C PHE A 157 -0.45 -6.79 -4.79
N ASP A 158 -0.16 -7.84 -5.56
CA ASP A 158 -1.11 -8.93 -5.78
C ASP A 158 -1.46 -9.54 -4.41
N LYS A 159 -2.74 -9.79 -4.15
CA LYS A 159 -3.22 -10.33 -2.87
C LYS A 159 -2.68 -11.71 -2.52
N TYR A 160 -2.15 -12.46 -3.48
CA TYR A 160 -1.48 -13.74 -3.26
C TYR A 160 0.04 -13.61 -3.07
N SER A 161 0.56 -12.38 -2.97
CA SER A 161 1.96 -12.14 -2.63
C SER A 161 2.29 -12.61 -1.22
N SER A 162 3.50 -13.13 -1.05
CA SER A 162 4.07 -13.54 0.24
C SER A 162 4.22 -12.35 1.18
N THR A 163 3.60 -12.46 2.36
CA THR A 163 3.72 -11.48 3.44
C THR A 163 5.17 -11.37 3.92
N GLY A 164 5.87 -12.50 4.07
CA GLY A 164 7.28 -12.50 4.47
C GLY A 164 8.20 -11.80 3.48
N ASP A 165 8.03 -12.05 2.18
CA ASP A 165 8.86 -11.39 1.16
C ASP A 165 8.52 -9.90 1.01
N MET A 166 7.27 -9.49 1.26
CA MET A 166 6.90 -8.07 1.38
C MET A 166 7.67 -7.40 2.53
N VAL A 167 7.77 -8.04 3.70
CA VAL A 167 8.55 -7.48 4.83
C VAL A 167 10.03 -7.37 4.45
N LYS A 168 10.61 -8.41 3.83
CA LYS A 168 12.01 -8.37 3.33
C LYS A 168 12.26 -7.27 2.32
N LEU A 169 11.30 -6.98 1.45
CA LEU A 169 11.39 -5.85 0.52
C LEU A 169 11.58 -4.53 1.27
N THR A 170 10.91 -4.34 2.41
CA THR A 170 11.07 -3.13 3.23
C THR A 170 12.49 -2.96 3.78
N GLU A 171 13.14 -4.06 4.18
CA GLU A 171 14.52 -4.10 4.67
C GLU A 171 15.52 -3.84 3.55
N LYS A 172 15.28 -4.41 2.36
CA LYS A 172 16.09 -4.15 1.17
C LYS A 172 16.01 -2.68 0.74
N ILE A 173 14.82 -2.09 0.78
CA ILE A 173 14.61 -0.67 0.51
C ILE A 173 15.40 0.20 1.50
N ASP A 174 15.30 -0.07 2.81
CA ASP A 174 16.05 0.67 3.84
C ASP A 174 17.55 0.60 3.58
N THR A 175 18.05 -0.61 3.31
CA THR A 175 19.46 -0.86 3.00
C THR A 175 19.90 -0.11 1.74
N PHE A 176 19.08 -0.15 0.68
CA PHE A 176 19.36 0.53 -0.58
C PHE A 176 19.48 2.04 -0.38
N LEU A 177 18.49 2.67 0.27
CA LEU A 177 18.46 4.12 0.48
C LEU A 177 19.60 4.59 1.39
N LYS A 178 19.90 3.84 2.47
CA LYS A 178 21.06 4.13 3.34
C LYS A 178 22.39 4.03 2.59
N LYS A 179 22.56 3.03 1.71
CA LYS A 179 23.76 2.90 0.86
C LYS A 179 23.89 4.04 -0.15
N LYS A 180 22.78 4.65 -0.57
CA LYS A 180 22.77 5.87 -1.39
C LYS A 180 23.06 7.14 -0.58
N GLY A 181 23.30 7.03 0.72
CA GLY A 181 23.61 8.15 1.60
C GLY A 181 22.39 8.97 2.01
N LEU A 182 21.17 8.46 1.81
CA LEU A 182 19.97 9.16 2.25
C LEU A 182 19.85 9.09 3.76
N LYS A 183 19.58 10.25 4.37
CA LYS A 183 19.31 10.35 5.79
C LYS A 183 17.95 9.75 6.11
N GLU A 184 17.82 9.20 7.31
CA GLU A 184 16.53 8.76 7.84
C GLU A 184 15.51 9.90 7.81
N ASN A 185 14.24 9.56 7.57
CA ASN A 185 13.17 10.52 7.52
C ASN A 185 12.86 11.11 8.89
N THR A 186 12.66 12.42 8.89
CA THR A 186 12.18 13.14 10.09
C THR A 186 10.71 12.82 10.36
N ILE A 187 9.92 12.64 9.29
CA ILE A 187 8.53 12.19 9.34
C ILE A 187 8.48 10.74 8.88
N LYS A 188 8.17 9.83 9.81
CA LYS A 188 8.20 8.38 9.56
C LYS A 188 6.89 7.80 9.03
N LEU A 189 5.76 8.49 9.24
CA LEU A 189 4.44 8.02 8.87
C LEU A 189 3.74 9.10 8.04
N GLY A 190 3.16 8.70 6.91
CA GLY A 190 2.30 9.57 6.12
C GLY A 190 1.01 9.95 6.88
N PRO A 191 0.23 10.93 6.39
CA PRO A 191 -0.93 11.47 7.11
C PRO A 191 -2.02 10.46 7.47
N LYS A 192 -2.10 9.35 6.74
CA LYS A 192 -3.09 8.28 6.99
C LYS A 192 -2.46 6.92 7.30
N ASP A 193 -1.15 6.86 7.51
CA ASP A 193 -0.48 5.64 7.93
C ASP A 193 -0.45 5.55 9.44
N SER A 194 -0.75 4.37 9.96
CA SER A 194 -0.76 4.15 11.41
C SER A 194 0.45 3.33 11.89
N PHE A 195 1.24 2.75 10.98
CA PHE A 195 2.47 2.03 11.32
C PHE A 195 3.50 2.03 10.18
N GLY A 196 4.74 1.66 10.50
CA GLY A 196 5.80 1.50 9.53
C GLY A 196 6.86 0.49 9.93
N PHE A 197 7.61 0.03 8.93
CA PHE A 197 8.63 -1.00 9.08
C PHE A 197 10.00 -0.40 9.39
N ASN A 198 10.31 0.77 8.83
CA ASN A 198 11.55 1.48 9.05
C ASN A 198 11.34 2.98 8.79
N SER A 199 12.42 3.75 8.71
CA SER A 199 12.30 5.20 8.52
C SER A 199 11.76 5.61 7.15
N PHE A 200 11.88 4.76 6.13
CA PHE A 200 11.47 5.06 4.75
C PHE A 200 10.15 4.41 4.36
N VAL A 201 9.82 3.26 4.95
CA VAL A 201 8.68 2.43 4.55
C VAL A 201 7.63 2.43 5.66
N SER A 202 6.47 3.00 5.36
CA SER A 202 5.24 2.88 6.15
C SER A 202 4.22 2.00 5.42
N ALA A 203 3.14 1.62 6.11
CA ALA A 203 2.13 0.74 5.54
C ALA A 203 0.72 1.11 5.99
N ARG A 204 -0.26 0.68 5.19
CA ARG A 204 -1.69 0.94 5.43
C ARG A 204 -2.56 -0.17 4.90
N PHE A 205 -3.49 -0.64 5.73
CA PHE A 205 -4.61 -1.45 5.30
C PHE A 205 -5.81 -0.54 5.01
N ASP A 206 -6.31 -0.52 3.78
CA ASP A 206 -7.21 0.56 3.35
C ASP A 206 -8.46 0.13 2.59
N THR A 207 -8.65 -1.17 2.37
CA THR A 207 -9.76 -1.66 1.58
C THR A 207 -10.54 -2.75 2.32
N ASN A 208 -11.84 -2.53 2.51
CA ASN A 208 -12.79 -3.53 2.97
C ASN A 208 -13.38 -4.27 1.77
N LYS A 209 -12.86 -5.46 1.46
CA LYS A 209 -13.29 -6.27 0.31
C LYS A 209 -14.73 -6.77 0.40
N LEU A 210 -15.32 -6.85 1.60
CA LEU A 210 -16.72 -7.25 1.77
C LEU A 210 -17.67 -6.16 1.25
N LEU A 211 -17.33 -4.89 1.43
CA LEU A 211 -18.14 -3.76 0.98
C LEU A 211 -17.66 -3.15 -0.35
N SER A 212 -16.47 -3.54 -0.84
CA SER A 212 -15.75 -2.81 -1.90
C SER A 212 -15.62 -1.32 -1.54
N GLU A 213 -15.16 -1.05 -0.33
CA GLU A 213 -14.99 0.31 0.20
C GLU A 213 -13.54 0.58 0.60
N TYR A 214 -13.02 1.72 0.15
CA TYR A 214 -11.79 2.33 0.62
C TYR A 214 -12.05 3.21 1.85
N ASP A 215 -11.31 2.98 2.92
CA ASP A 215 -11.26 3.87 4.10
C ASP A 215 -9.90 3.71 4.80
N VAL A 216 -9.68 4.38 5.93
CA VAL A 216 -8.50 4.18 6.77
C VAL A 216 -8.92 3.39 8.00
N TYR A 217 -8.23 2.29 8.30
CA TYR A 217 -8.57 1.41 9.42
C TYR A 217 -7.49 1.37 10.51
N PRO A 218 -7.27 2.46 11.28
CA PRO A 218 -6.18 2.52 12.25
C PRO A 218 -6.22 1.39 13.29
N PHE A 219 -7.41 0.95 13.69
CA PHE A 219 -7.54 -0.17 14.62
C PHE A 219 -6.90 -1.44 14.10
N PHE A 220 -7.00 -1.71 12.80
CA PHE A 220 -6.44 -2.92 12.20
C PHE A 220 -4.96 -2.73 11.89
N ASP A 221 -4.57 -1.54 11.41
CA ASP A 221 -3.16 -1.18 11.23
C ASP A 221 -2.34 -1.38 12.52
N LEU A 222 -2.88 -1.01 13.68
CA LEU A 222 -2.20 -1.19 14.98
C LEU A 222 -2.07 -2.67 15.37
N GLU A 223 -3.03 -3.52 15.03
CA GLU A 223 -2.90 -4.97 15.22
C GLU A 223 -1.88 -5.58 14.24
N LEU A 224 -1.83 -5.08 13.01
CA LEU A 224 -0.80 -5.46 12.04
C LEU A 224 0.59 -5.04 12.53
N GLU A 225 0.75 -3.86 13.12
CA GLU A 225 2.01 -3.43 13.71
C GLU A 225 2.50 -4.41 14.79
N LYS A 226 1.61 -4.81 15.72
CA LYS A 226 1.93 -5.81 16.75
C LYS A 226 2.31 -7.14 16.14
N PHE A 227 1.58 -7.58 15.11
CA PHE A 227 1.85 -8.81 14.38
C PHE A 227 3.24 -8.80 13.75
N PHE A 228 3.58 -7.75 12.99
CA PHE A 228 4.88 -7.64 12.32
C PHE A 228 6.05 -7.43 13.29
N LYS A 229 5.83 -6.81 14.46
CA LYS A 229 6.87 -6.73 15.51
C LYS A 229 7.15 -8.07 16.19
N LYS A 230 6.17 -8.98 16.20
CA LYS A 230 6.28 -10.27 16.89
C LYS A 230 6.86 -11.37 16.00
N HIS A 231 6.69 -11.26 14.68
CA HIS A 231 7.03 -12.31 13.74
C HIS A 231 8.22 -11.93 12.84
N GLN A 232 9.10 -12.89 12.62
CA GLN A 232 10.20 -12.77 11.66
C GLN A 232 9.70 -13.02 10.23
N PRO A 233 10.29 -12.39 9.20
CA PRO A 233 9.85 -12.55 7.81
C PRO A 233 9.77 -14.01 7.33
N GLU A 234 10.67 -14.87 7.81
CA GLU A 234 10.74 -16.30 7.50
C GLU A 234 9.47 -17.05 7.93
N GLU A 235 8.89 -16.70 9.08
CA GLU A 235 7.66 -17.29 9.59
C GLU A 235 6.45 -16.92 8.73
N LEU A 236 6.54 -15.77 8.05
CA LEU A 236 5.48 -15.18 7.24
C LEU A 236 5.56 -15.56 5.76
N LYS A 237 6.60 -16.31 5.35
CA LYS A 237 6.91 -16.58 3.93
C LYS A 237 5.81 -17.37 3.19
N LYS A 238 4.99 -18.15 3.89
CA LYS A 238 3.89 -18.93 3.30
C LYS A 238 2.49 -18.31 3.49
N ILE A 239 2.44 -17.11 4.04
CA ILE A 239 1.20 -16.41 4.35
C ILE A 239 0.92 -15.40 3.22
N PRO A 240 -0.13 -15.59 2.40
CA PRO A 240 -0.49 -14.61 1.38
C PRO A 240 -1.09 -13.36 2.04
N LEU A 241 -0.92 -12.19 1.43
CA LEU A 241 -1.50 -10.94 1.94
C LEU A 241 -3.03 -11.03 2.12
N CYS A 242 -3.73 -11.78 1.26
CA CYS A 242 -5.17 -12.01 1.39
C CYS A 242 -5.56 -12.75 2.68
N ALA A 243 -4.64 -13.43 3.36
CA ALA A 243 -4.90 -14.00 4.68
C ALA A 243 -5.15 -12.90 5.73
N LEU A 244 -4.46 -11.76 5.64
CA LEU A 244 -4.69 -10.61 6.51
C LEU A 244 -6.08 -10.01 6.26
N GLU A 245 -6.50 -9.95 4.98
CA GLU A 245 -7.86 -9.53 4.62
C GLU A 245 -8.92 -10.50 5.16
N ALA A 246 -8.66 -11.81 5.13
CA ALA A 246 -9.55 -12.81 5.71
C ALA A 246 -9.70 -12.61 7.23
N VAL A 247 -8.61 -12.27 7.93
CA VAL A 247 -8.67 -11.90 9.36
C VAL A 247 -9.52 -10.64 9.55
N PHE A 248 -9.29 -9.59 8.77
CA PHE A 248 -10.12 -8.38 8.80
C PHE A 248 -11.61 -8.70 8.59
N CYS A 249 -11.93 -9.51 7.58
CA CYS A 249 -13.31 -9.95 7.30
C CYS A 249 -13.94 -10.70 8.48
N ARG A 250 -13.18 -11.59 9.15
CA ARG A 250 -13.65 -12.29 10.35
C ARG A 250 -13.97 -11.33 11.49
N VAL A 251 -13.14 -10.30 11.70
CA VAL A 251 -13.42 -9.24 12.68
C VAL A 251 -14.72 -8.50 12.31
N MET A 252 -14.90 -8.17 11.04
CA MET A 252 -16.12 -7.49 10.56
C MET A 252 -17.38 -8.33 10.73
N LEU A 253 -17.30 -9.65 10.53
CA LEU A 253 -18.42 -10.57 10.67
C LEU A 253 -18.67 -11.04 12.11
N SER A 254 -17.73 -10.83 13.03
CA SER A 254 -17.86 -11.25 14.43
C SER A 254 -19.00 -10.52 15.14
N LYS A 255 -19.96 -11.24 15.73
CA LYS A 255 -20.99 -10.60 16.57
C LYS A 255 -20.46 -10.11 17.92
N GLN A 256 -19.30 -10.61 18.35
CA GLN A 256 -18.69 -10.27 19.65
C GLN A 256 -17.86 -8.99 19.59
N ILE A 257 -17.26 -8.70 18.44
CA ILE A 257 -16.46 -7.48 18.24
C ILE A 257 -17.36 -6.40 17.67
N THR A 258 -17.85 -5.50 18.52
CA THR A 258 -18.78 -4.43 18.13
C THR A 258 -18.13 -3.05 18.11
N LYS A 259 -17.21 -2.77 19.03
CA LYS A 259 -16.41 -1.54 19.07
C LYS A 259 -15.05 -1.76 18.42
N LEU A 260 -14.75 -0.95 17.40
CA LEU A 260 -13.50 -0.95 16.65
C LEU A 260 -12.64 0.27 16.99
N LYS A 261 -13.23 1.34 17.50
CA LYS A 261 -12.48 2.48 18.03
C LYS A 261 -11.90 2.16 19.39
N ASN A 262 -10.64 2.50 19.59
CA ASN A 262 -10.04 2.60 20.90
C ASN A 262 -10.48 3.93 21.53
N ASP A 263 -11.10 3.93 22.71
CA ASP A 263 -11.61 5.16 23.35
C ASP A 263 -10.47 6.15 23.71
N ASN A 264 -9.21 5.73 23.62
CA ASN A 264 -8.00 6.55 23.77
C ASN A 264 -7.51 7.23 22.47
N LEU A 265 -8.27 7.19 21.37
CA LEU A 265 -7.88 7.80 20.08
C LEU A 265 -7.92 9.35 20.04
N GLN A 266 -8.27 10.04 21.13
CA GLN A 266 -8.25 11.51 21.17
C GLN A 266 -6.84 12.10 20.88
N ASP A 267 -5.77 11.36 21.15
CA ASP A 267 -4.39 11.80 20.87
C ASP A 267 -3.98 11.69 19.38
N LEU A 268 -4.76 11.00 18.54
CA LEU A 268 -4.49 10.81 17.11
C LEU A 268 -5.40 11.65 16.19
N LEU A 269 -6.53 12.15 16.71
CA LEU A 269 -7.48 12.97 15.96
C LEU A 269 -6.89 14.27 15.35
N PRO A 270 -5.93 14.98 15.97
CA PRO A 270 -5.32 16.15 15.34
C PRO A 270 -4.57 15.84 14.03
N ARG A 271 -4.18 14.58 13.80
CA ARG A 271 -3.44 14.17 12.59
C ARG A 271 -4.36 13.82 11.43
N ILE A 272 -5.54 13.24 11.71
CA ILE A 272 -6.48 12.80 10.68
C ILE A 272 -7.38 13.95 10.21
N VAL A 273 -7.83 14.83 11.11
CA VAL A 273 -8.79 15.90 10.79
C VAL A 273 -8.21 16.93 9.81
N ASN A 274 -6.89 17.16 9.81
CA ASN A 274 -6.23 18.03 8.82
C ASN A 274 -6.19 17.45 7.39
N SER A 275 -6.45 16.15 7.22
CA SER A 275 -6.46 15.47 5.91
C SER A 275 -7.83 15.39 5.24
N TYR A 276 -8.93 15.56 5.98
CA TYR A 276 -10.31 15.46 5.45
C TYR A 276 -10.86 16.77 4.87
N ASN A 277 -10.19 17.91 5.05
CA ASN A 277 -10.60 19.19 4.44
C ASN A 277 -10.27 19.32 2.93
N TRP A 278 -9.73 18.27 2.30
CA TRP A 278 -9.28 18.34 0.90
C TRP A 278 -10.26 17.76 -0.13
N ASN A 279 -11.31 17.03 0.29
CA ASN A 279 -12.26 16.39 -0.64
C ASN A 279 -13.47 17.27 -1.05
N LEU A 280 -13.50 18.56 -0.68
CA LEU A 280 -14.61 19.47 -1.02
C LEU A 280 -14.22 20.64 -1.94
N LYS A 281 -12.97 20.71 -2.41
CA LYS A 281 -12.57 21.72 -3.41
C LYS A 281 -11.77 21.06 -4.51
N ARG A 282 -12.44 20.86 -5.65
CA ARG A 282 -11.95 20.48 -7.00
C ARG A 282 -12.15 19.01 -7.38
N CYS A 283 -13.39 18.68 -7.72
CA CYS A 283 -13.67 18.14 -9.04
C CYS A 283 -13.53 19.25 -10.08
#